data_AF-A0A2R6FX18-F1
#
_entry.id   AF-A0A2R6FX18-F1
#
_cell.length_a   1.000
_cell.length_b   1.000
_cell.length_c   1.000
_cell.angle_alpha   90.00
_cell.angle_beta   90.00
_cell.angle_gamma   90.00
#
_symmetry.space_group_name_H-M   'P 1'
#
loop_
_entity.id
_entity.type
_entity.pdbx_description
1 polymer ?
#
loop_
_entity_poly.entity_id
_entity_poly.type
_entity_poly.pdbx_seq_one_letter_code
_entity_poly.pdbx_strand_id
1 'polypeptide(L)'
;AAMAGALVVIALLFVPASGSLPALLAVSVALGFPLFGMQPLSQATIAKFSPPDHRGLSFGYTYLAIFGIGALGASITGAVLTYGSTQLLFVVLACFEAAALALGLFLVFRGE
;
A
#
# COMPACT_ATOMS: atom_id res chain seq x y z
N ALA A 1 -4.27 -5.49 8.39
CA ALA A 1 -4.91 -4.33 9.01
C ALA A 1 -3.87 -3.31 9.53
N ALA A 2 -3.04 -3.66 10.52
CA ALA A 2 -2.10 -2.70 11.13
C ALA A 2 -1.12 -2.05 10.16
N MET A 3 -0.44 -2.83 9.30
CA MET A 3 0.52 -2.29 8.32
C MET A 3 -0.14 -1.32 7.33
N ALA A 4 -1.24 -1.75 6.72
CA ALA A 4 -2.02 -0.92 5.80
C ALA A 4 -2.58 0.35 6.48
N GLY A 5 -3.11 0.24 7.70
CA GLY A 5 -3.58 1.40 8.48
C GLY A 5 -2.44 2.37 8.79
N ALA A 6 -1.25 1.88 9.12
CA ALA A 6 -0.07 2.72 9.31
C ALA A 6 0.31 3.46 8.01
N LEU A 7 0.26 2.79 6.85
CA LEU A 7 0.54 3.43 5.55
C LEU A 7 -0.45 4.54 5.21
N VAL A 8 -1.74 4.38 5.51
CA VAL A 8 -2.75 5.45 5.36
C VAL A 8 -2.38 6.66 6.23
N VAL A 9 -2.11 6.44 7.51
CA VAL A 9 -1.75 7.52 8.45
C VAL A 9 -0.46 8.21 8.02
N ILE A 10 0.57 7.43 7.65
CA ILE A 10 1.86 7.94 7.20
C ILE A 10 1.69 8.78 5.94
N ALA A 11 0.90 8.33 4.96
CA ALA A 11 0.65 9.09 3.75
C ALA A 11 0.04 10.47 4.04
N LEU A 12 -0.94 10.55 4.95
CA LEU A 12 -1.57 11.81 5.34
C LEU A 12 -0.62 12.74 6.13
N LEU A 13 0.29 12.17 6.92
CA LEU A 13 1.25 12.93 7.74
C LEU A 13 2.53 13.33 7.00
N PHE A 14 2.87 12.66 5.89
CA PHE A 14 4.16 12.82 5.23
C PHE A 14 4.41 14.26 4.75
N VAL A 15 3.42 14.88 4.11
CA VAL A 15 3.56 16.24 3.59
C VAL A 15 3.67 17.28 4.72
N PRO A 16 2.81 17.28 5.77
CA PRO A 16 3.04 18.10 6.95
C PRO A 16 4.42 17.90 7.59
N ALA A 17 4.86 16.64 7.72
CA ALA A 17 6.16 16.30 8.31
C ALA A 17 7.35 16.77 7.46
N SER A 18 7.17 16.93 6.15
CA SER A 18 8.23 17.42 5.25
C SER A 18 8.65 18.87 5.50
N GLY A 19 7.90 19.62 6.30
CA GLY A 19 8.22 21.01 6.65
C GLY A 19 9.44 21.18 7.57
N SER A 20 9.98 20.11 8.17
CA SER A 20 11.22 20.16 8.93
C SER A 20 12.05 18.89 8.76
N LEU A 21 13.38 19.02 8.75
CA LEU A 21 14.28 17.87 8.58
C LEU A 21 14.07 16.77 9.65
N PRO A 22 13.93 17.09 10.95
CA PRO A 22 13.71 16.05 11.97
C PRO A 22 12.39 15.29 11.77
N ALA A 23 11.30 15.99 11.46
CA ALA A 23 10.00 15.35 11.24
C ALA A 23 9.99 14.52 9.95
N LEU A 24 10.65 15.00 8.88
CA LEU A 24 10.84 14.26 7.65
C LEU A 24 11.60 12.95 7.88
N LEU A 25 12.68 12.99 8.67
CA LEU A 25 13.44 11.79 9.03
C LEU A 25 12.58 10.82 9.86
N ALA A 26 11.83 11.32 10.84
CA ALA A 26 10.96 10.50 11.68
C ALA A 26 9.89 9.77 10.86
N VAL A 27 9.17 10.49 9.98
CA VAL A 27 8.14 9.87 9.13
C VAL A 27 8.74 8.91 8.10
N SER A 28 9.94 9.19 7.59
CA SER A 28 10.64 8.30 6.65
C SER A 28 11.10 7.00 7.32
N VAL A 29 11.59 7.06 8.56
CA VAL A 29 11.91 5.87 9.35
C VAL A 29 10.64 5.07 9.65
N ALA A 30 9.56 5.75 10.05
CA ALA A 30 8.27 5.11 10.33
C ALA A 30 7.68 4.43 9.08
N LEU A 31 7.91 4.97 7.89
CA LEU A 31 7.46 4.39 6.61
C LEU A 31 8.12 3.04 6.32
N GLY A 32 9.40 2.87 6.62
CA GLY A 32 10.17 1.69 6.20
C GLY A 32 9.56 0.37 6.68
N PHE A 33 9.19 0.29 7.96
CA PHE A 33 8.65 -0.94 8.54
C PHE A 33 7.35 -1.44 7.87
N PRO A 34 6.27 -0.65 7.78
CA PRO A 34 5.04 -1.10 7.13
C PRO A 34 5.20 -1.26 5.61
N LEU A 35 5.99 -0.41 4.95
CA LEU A 35 6.20 -0.49 3.50
C LEU A 35 6.85 -1.82 3.10
N PHE A 36 7.93 -2.22 3.78
CA PHE A 36 8.60 -3.49 3.49
C PHE A 36 7.93 -4.68 4.16
N GLY A 37 7.24 -4.49 5.29
CA GLY A 37 6.54 -5.54 6.02
C GLY A 37 5.31 -6.10 5.28
N MET A 38 4.70 -5.32 4.39
CA MET A 38 3.57 -5.79 3.57
C MET A 38 3.94 -6.93 2.63
N GLN A 39 5.18 -6.94 2.12
CA GLN A 39 5.63 -7.95 1.16
C GLN A 39 5.71 -9.36 1.76
N PRO A 40 6.44 -9.64 2.86
CA PRO A 40 6.46 -10.97 3.46
C PRO A 40 5.09 -11.40 3.99
N LEU A 41 4.27 -10.47 4.52
CA LEU A 41 2.92 -10.79 4.98
C LEU A 41 2.01 -11.26 3.85
N SER A 42 2.08 -10.59 2.70
CA SER A 42 1.32 -10.97 1.49
C SER A 42 1.76 -12.35 0.99
N GLN A 43 3.07 -12.59 0.96
CA GLN A 43 3.62 -13.90 0.56
C GLN A 43 3.17 -15.03 1.50
N ALA A 44 3.21 -14.80 2.81
CA ALA A 44 2.74 -15.77 3.81
C ALA A 44 1.24 -16.03 3.70
N THR A 45 0.44 -14.99 3.41
CA THR A 45 -1.01 -15.11 3.20
C THR A 45 -1.31 -16.00 1.99
N ILE A 46 -0.66 -15.76 0.85
CA ILE A 46 -0.85 -16.61 -0.34
C ILE A 46 -0.44 -18.05 -0.04
N ALA A 47 0.70 -18.27 0.60
CA ALA A 47 1.17 -19.62 0.94
C ALA A 47 0.19 -20.36 1.87
N LYS A 48 -0.40 -19.66 2.85
CA LYS A 48 -1.35 -20.22 3.81
C LYS A 48 -2.70 -20.56 3.20
N PHE A 49 -3.24 -19.69 2.33
CA PHE A 49 -4.62 -19.79 1.86
C PHE A 49 -4.77 -20.41 0.46
N SER A 50 -3.69 -20.63 -0.29
CA SER A 50 -3.74 -21.30 -1.60
C SER A 50 -3.50 -22.82 -1.50
N PRO A 51 -4.30 -23.65 -2.20
CA PRO A 51 -4.03 -25.07 -2.37
C PRO A 51 -2.65 -25.29 -3.03
N PRO A 52 -1.91 -26.37 -2.69
CA PRO A 52 -0.58 -26.63 -3.25
C PRO A 52 -0.55 -26.58 -4.80
N ASP A 53 -1.52 -27.22 -5.46
CA ASP A 53 -1.59 -27.33 -6.92
C ASP A 53 -1.84 -25.99 -7.63
N HIS A 54 -2.41 -25.01 -6.91
CA HIS A 54 -2.79 -23.70 -7.46
C HIS A 54 -1.97 -22.55 -6.88
N ARG A 55 -0.99 -22.84 -6.02
CA ARG A 55 -0.17 -21.83 -5.34
C ARG A 55 0.69 -21.03 -6.31
N GLY A 56 1.26 -21.70 -7.31
CA GLY A 56 2.03 -21.04 -8.38
C GLY A 56 1.20 -20.02 -9.14
N LEU A 57 -0.04 -20.38 -9.50
CA LEU A 57 -0.98 -19.48 -10.17
C LEU A 57 -1.39 -18.31 -9.26
N SER A 58 -1.59 -18.56 -7.96
CA SER A 58 -1.93 -17.50 -6.99
C SER A 58 -0.82 -16.45 -6.89
N PHE A 59 0.45 -16.86 -6.85
CA PHE A 59 1.57 -15.93 -6.95
C PHE A 59 1.63 -15.24 -8.31
N GLY A 60 1.40 -15.97 -9.41
CA GLY A 60 1.38 -15.41 -10.77
C GLY A 60 0.37 -14.26 -10.92
N TYR A 61 -0.88 -14.46 -10.49
CA TYR A 61 -1.90 -13.41 -10.52
C TYR A 61 -1.56 -12.24 -9.61
N THR A 62 -0.98 -12.51 -8.44
CA THR A 62 -0.53 -11.44 -7.53
C THR A 62 0.55 -10.58 -8.18
N TYR A 63 1.57 -11.18 -8.80
CA TYR A 63 2.62 -10.44 -9.48
C TYR A 63 2.12 -9.72 -10.74
N LEU A 64 1.18 -10.32 -11.50
CA LEU A 64 0.50 -9.63 -12.60
C LEU A 64 -0.25 -8.39 -12.12
N ALA A 65 -0.93 -8.47 -10.98
CA ALA A 65 -1.63 -7.32 -10.40
C ALA A 65 -0.64 -6.26 -9.90
N ILE A 66 0.41 -6.64 -9.15
CA ILE A 66 1.36 -5.68 -8.57
C ILE A 66 2.22 -4.99 -9.63
N PHE A 67 2.77 -5.74 -10.58
CA PHE A 67 3.69 -5.19 -11.58
C PHE A 67 3.00 -4.77 -12.87
N GLY A 68 1.98 -5.49 -13.31
CA GLY A 68 1.22 -5.16 -14.52
C GLY A 68 0.25 -4.01 -14.27
N ILE A 69 -0.80 -4.28 -13.49
CA ILE A 69 -1.82 -3.26 -13.17
C ILE A 69 -1.22 -2.15 -12.30
N GLY A 70 -0.40 -2.51 -11.30
CA GLY A 70 0.22 -1.55 -10.40
C GLY A 70 1.17 -0.57 -11.09
N ALA A 71 1.69 -0.88 -12.29
CA ALA A 71 2.46 0.09 -13.08
C ALA A 71 1.66 1.36 -13.43
N LEU A 72 0.32 1.28 -13.49
CA LEU A 72 -0.55 2.45 -13.65
C LEU A 72 -0.35 3.49 -12.53
N GLY A 73 0.11 3.06 -11.36
CA GLY A 73 0.43 3.95 -10.24
C GLY A 73 1.46 5.01 -10.59
N ALA A 74 2.43 4.71 -11.46
CA ALA A 74 3.42 5.69 -11.92
C ALA A 74 2.78 6.77 -12.80
N SER A 75 1.90 6.38 -13.73
CA SER A 75 1.16 7.32 -14.59
C SER A 75 0.18 8.18 -13.78
N ILE A 76 -0.54 7.57 -12.82
CA ILE A 76 -1.44 8.30 -11.91
C ILE A 76 -0.64 9.32 -11.08
N THR A 77 0.50 8.90 -10.51
CA THR A 77 1.39 9.78 -9.76
C THR A 77 1.87 10.96 -10.61
N GLY A 78 2.34 10.69 -11.83
CA GLY A 78 2.77 11.71 -12.78
C GLY A 78 1.65 12.68 -13.15
N ALA A 79 0.45 12.19 -13.43
CA ALA A 79 -0.71 13.01 -13.75
C ALA A 79 -1.14 13.89 -12.56
N VAL A 80 -1.22 13.33 -11.36
CA VAL A 80 -1.59 14.10 -10.15
C VAL A 80 -0.55 15.19 -9.85
N LEU A 81 0.74 14.94 -10.07
CA LEU A 81 1.78 15.94 -9.90
C LEU A 81 1.79 16.99 -11.03
N THR A 82 1.42 16.60 -12.25
CA THR A 82 1.34 17.52 -13.40
C THR A 82 0.17 18.49 -13.28
N TYR A 83 -0.99 18.02 -12.80
CA TYR A 83 -2.22 18.80 -12.76
C TYR A 83 -2.67 19.20 -11.34
N GLY A 84 -1.90 18.83 -10.32
CA GLY A 84 -2.28 19.00 -8.92
C GLY A 84 -1.10 19.40 -8.04
N SER A 85 -0.97 18.74 -6.89
CA SER A 85 0.05 19.06 -5.89
C SER A 85 0.57 17.82 -5.19
N THR A 86 1.72 17.95 -4.51
CA THR A 86 2.26 16.90 -3.65
C THR A 86 1.27 16.50 -2.55
N GLN A 87 0.56 17.47 -1.94
CA GLN A 87 -0.48 17.17 -0.95
C GLN A 87 -1.58 16.28 -1.55
N LEU A 88 -2.05 16.62 -2.75
CA LEU A 88 -3.07 15.82 -3.44
C LEU A 88 -2.56 14.40 -3.75
N LEU A 89 -1.31 14.24 -4.18
CA LEU A 89 -0.71 12.93 -4.42
C LEU A 89 -0.77 12.05 -3.17
N PHE A 90 -0.34 12.58 -2.03
CA PHE A 90 -0.32 11.82 -0.78
C PHE A 90 -1.74 11.48 -0.27
N VAL A 91 -2.73 12.34 -0.52
CA VAL A 91 -4.15 12.01 -0.30
C VAL A 91 -4.62 10.89 -1.23
N VAL A 92 -4.25 10.92 -2.52
CA VAL A 92 -4.59 9.86 -3.47
C VAL A 92 -3.99 8.53 -3.04
N LEU A 93 -2.71 8.50 -2.64
CA LEU A 93 -2.06 7.30 -2.10
C LEU A 93 -2.76 6.78 -0.84
N ALA A 94 -3.14 7.67 0.08
CA ALA A 94 -3.91 7.31 1.27
C ALA A 94 -5.27 6.69 0.89
N CYS A 95 -5.97 7.21 -0.12
CA CYS A 95 -7.23 6.65 -0.60
C CYS A 95 -7.07 5.25 -1.20
N PHE A 96 -6.03 4.99 -2.00
CA PHE A 96 -5.74 3.66 -2.53
C PHE A 96 -5.50 2.65 -1.41
N GLU A 97 -4.66 3.01 -0.43
CA GLU A 97 -4.36 2.11 0.68
C GLU A 97 -5.56 1.94 1.62
N ALA A 98 -6.35 2.98 1.85
CA ALA A 98 -7.58 2.90 2.64
C ALA A 98 -8.62 1.99 1.97
N ALA A 99 -8.76 2.05 0.64
CA ALA A 99 -9.63 1.14 -0.11
C ALA A 99 -9.15 -0.32 -0.01
N ALA A 100 -7.84 -0.56 -0.12
CA ALA A 100 -7.26 -1.89 0.06
C ALA A 100 -7.48 -2.42 1.50
N LEU A 101 -7.27 -1.57 2.52
CA LEU A 101 -7.54 -1.89 3.91
C LEU A 101 -9.02 -2.23 4.14
N ALA A 102 -9.93 -1.41 3.62
CA ALA A 102 -11.37 -1.62 3.74
C ALA A 102 -11.80 -2.93 3.08
N LEU A 103 -11.31 -3.23 1.88
CA LEU A 103 -11.56 -4.50 1.19
C LEU A 103 -11.01 -5.68 2.00
N GLY A 104 -9.78 -5.57 2.51
CA GLY A 104 -9.15 -6.62 3.33
C GLY A 104 -9.95 -6.90 4.60
N LEU A 105 -10.37 -5.86 5.32
CA LEU A 105 -11.23 -5.99 6.50
C LEU A 105 -12.59 -6.59 6.15
N PHE A 106 -13.22 -6.11 5.07
CA PHE A 106 -14.50 -6.65 4.60
C PHE A 106 -14.41 -8.15 4.29
N LEU A 107 -13.34 -8.61 3.63
CA LEU A 107 -13.13 -10.02 3.33
C LEU A 107 -12.91 -10.87 4.58
N VAL A 108 -12.21 -10.33 5.59
CA VAL A 108 -12.02 -11.00 6.88
C VAL A 108 -13.37 -11.15 7.59
N PHE A 109 -14.13 -10.05 7.76
CA PHE A 109 -15.40 -10.07 8.48
C PHE A 109 -16.55 -10.76 7.73
N ARG A 110 -16.45 -10.92 6.41
CA ARG A 110 -17.40 -11.73 5.61
C ARG A 110 -17.10 -13.22 5.69
N GLY A 111 -15.85 -13.59 5.97
CA GLY A 111 -15.40 -14.97 6.05
C GLY A 111 -15.63 -15.61 7.43
N GLU A 112 -15.96 -14.80 8.44
CA GLU A 112 -16.49 -15.21 9.75
C GLU A 112 -18.02 -15.28 9.72
#